data_AF-A0A1W2BAP8-F1
#
_entry.id   AF-A0A1W2BAP8-F1
#
_cell.length_a   1.000
_cell.length_b   1.000
_cell.length_c   1.000
_cell.angle_alpha   90.00
_cell.angle_beta   90.00
_cell.angle_gamma   90.00
#
_symmetry.space_group_name_H-M   'P 1'
#
loop_
_entity.id
_entity.type
_entity.pdbx_description
1 polymer ?
#
loop_
_entity_poly.entity_id
_entity_poly.type
_entity_poly.pdbx_seq_one_letter_code
_entity_poly.pdbx_strand_id
1 'polypeptide(L)'
;MRYDGEVTAAHNELRMIPVNEPGQATLEARVRVKPLTWSHVYEDHWGTQVMAMESQTPHDFLEIEATSTVERSTLPVEAEASGWDAVLSETTGDRLSEYLAQTDRTVPPPHVVALAEEFADAPTPRKAALDVVERIHAALTYERGITGWQATAADVWEGRRGVCQDFAHVTLGALRAIGIPARYVSGYLTVDEAEVERGESVPARSHAWVELWDGGWHPLDPTNLGSVGLDHVVVGRGRDYDDVAPFRGMFVGPEVTDLDLEITYTRIG
;
A
#
# COMPACT_ATOMS: atom_id res chain seq x y z
N MET A 1 -3.51 -5.86 20.55
CA MET A 1 -2.12 -6.25 20.92
C MET A 1 -2.02 -6.39 22.43
N ARG A 2 -1.38 -7.46 22.92
CA ARG A 2 -1.07 -7.65 24.35
C ARG A 2 0.44 -7.78 24.56
N TYR A 3 0.89 -7.35 25.74
CA TYR A 3 2.29 -7.38 26.16
C TYR A 3 2.48 -8.40 27.30
N ASP A 4 3.70 -8.90 27.50
CA ASP A 4 4.03 -9.84 28.61
C ASP A 4 4.07 -9.18 30.00
N GLY A 5 3.70 -7.90 30.08
CA GLY A 5 3.72 -7.08 31.29
C GLY A 5 3.49 -5.61 30.97
N GLU A 6 3.78 -4.73 31.92
CA GLU A 6 3.45 -3.31 31.78
C GLU A 6 4.37 -2.58 30.79
N VAL A 7 3.74 -2.01 29.77
CA VAL A 7 4.30 -0.94 28.95
C VAL A 7 4.06 0.38 29.65
N THR A 8 5.10 1.16 29.87
CA THR A 8 5.03 2.45 30.58
C THR A 8 4.94 3.65 29.64
N ALA A 9 5.33 3.48 28.38
CA ALA A 9 5.25 4.51 27.36
C ALA A 9 5.17 3.86 25.98
N ALA A 10 4.25 4.33 25.14
CA ALA A 10 4.21 4.02 23.72
C ALA A 10 3.97 5.27 22.89
N HIS A 11 4.66 5.38 21.76
CA HIS A 11 4.46 6.41 20.75
C HIS A 11 4.25 5.72 19.41
N ASN A 12 3.09 5.96 18.79
CA ASN A 12 2.73 5.31 17.54
C ASN A 12 2.12 6.31 16.55
N GLU A 13 2.20 5.97 15.28
CA GLU A 13 1.55 6.62 14.16
C GLU A 13 0.65 5.61 13.45
N LEU A 14 -0.59 6.01 13.18
CA LEU A 14 -1.60 5.20 12.53
C LEU A 14 -1.99 5.84 11.19
N ARG A 15 -1.98 5.04 10.12
CA ARG A 15 -2.49 5.37 8.79
C ARG A 15 -3.66 4.45 8.50
N MET A 16 -4.83 4.82 9.04
CA MET A 16 -6.05 4.01 8.98
C MET A 16 -7.27 4.79 8.48
N ILE A 17 -7.08 6.06 8.11
CA ILE A 17 -8.13 6.94 7.60
C ILE A 17 -8.01 6.98 6.07
N PRO A 18 -8.99 6.44 5.32
CA PRO A 18 -8.96 6.46 3.86
C PRO A 18 -8.95 7.89 3.31
N VAL A 19 -8.23 8.10 2.20
CA VAL A 19 -8.10 9.43 1.56
C VAL A 19 -9.36 9.83 0.80
N ASN A 20 -9.50 11.14 0.58
CA ASN A 20 -10.48 11.70 -0.35
C ASN A 20 -9.81 12.01 -1.69
N GLU A 21 -10.34 11.46 -2.78
CA GLU A 21 -9.80 11.65 -4.12
C GLU A 21 -10.85 11.35 -5.21
N PRO A 22 -10.57 11.67 -6.49
CA PRO A 22 -11.46 11.24 -7.56
C PRO A 22 -11.72 9.72 -7.48
N GLY A 23 -13.00 9.33 -7.43
CA GLY A 23 -13.42 7.92 -7.32
C GLY A 23 -13.53 7.38 -5.89
N GLN A 24 -13.11 8.13 -4.87
CA GLN A 24 -13.21 7.75 -3.46
C GLN A 24 -13.52 8.92 -2.53
N ALA A 25 -14.61 8.84 -1.78
CA ALA A 25 -14.96 9.81 -0.75
C ALA A 25 -15.10 9.14 0.62
N THR A 26 -14.30 9.56 1.59
CA THR A 26 -14.43 9.17 3.00
C THR A 26 -15.49 10.04 3.66
N LEU A 27 -16.70 9.49 3.82
CA LEU A 27 -17.85 10.20 4.39
C LEU A 27 -17.74 10.35 5.92
N GLU A 28 -17.21 9.32 6.57
CA GLU A 28 -16.95 9.30 8.00
C GLU A 28 -15.73 8.44 8.29
N ALA A 29 -14.89 8.87 9.24
CA ALA A 29 -13.79 8.07 9.77
C ALA A 29 -13.63 8.33 11.27
N ARG A 30 -13.42 7.26 12.04
CA ARG A 30 -13.17 7.31 13.47
C ARG A 30 -12.07 6.31 13.82
N VAL A 31 -11.08 6.76 14.59
CA VAL A 31 -10.04 5.90 15.17
C VAL A 31 -10.11 6.02 16.68
N ARG A 32 -10.34 4.90 17.36
CA ARG A 32 -10.36 4.79 18.81
C ARG A 32 -9.14 4.00 19.24
N VAL A 33 -8.46 4.49 20.27
CA VAL A 33 -7.28 3.84 20.83
C VAL A 33 -7.47 3.70 22.33
N LYS A 34 -7.10 2.53 22.88
CA LYS A 34 -7.08 2.29 24.32
C LYS A 34 -5.79 1.55 24.73
N PRO A 35 -5.06 2.03 25.74
CA PRO A 35 -5.20 3.35 26.37
C PRO A 35 -4.72 4.46 25.42
N LEU A 36 -5.31 5.65 25.55
CA LEU A 36 -4.88 6.85 24.82
C LEU A 36 -4.67 7.99 25.80
N THR A 37 -3.47 8.56 25.81
CA THR A 37 -3.14 9.74 26.60
C THR A 37 -3.28 11.00 25.75
N TRP A 38 -2.76 10.96 24.53
CA TRP A 38 -2.76 12.09 23.61
C TRP A 38 -2.80 11.60 22.17
N SER A 39 -3.41 12.39 21.28
CA SER A 39 -3.31 12.19 19.85
C SER A 39 -3.32 13.51 19.09
N HIS A 40 -2.76 13.46 17.88
CA HIS A 40 -2.82 14.53 16.90
C HIS A 40 -2.95 13.92 15.50
N VAL A 41 -3.85 14.48 14.70
CA VAL A 41 -4.04 14.08 13.31
C VAL A 41 -3.45 15.16 12.42
N TYR A 42 -2.63 14.75 11.46
CA TYR A 42 -2.01 15.61 10.46
C TYR A 42 -1.96 14.93 9.10
N GLU A 43 -1.74 15.71 8.06
CA GLU A 43 -1.46 15.18 6.72
C GLU A 43 0.05 15.16 6.50
N ASP A 44 0.60 13.99 6.16
CA ASP A 44 2.03 13.86 5.88
C ASP A 44 2.41 14.37 4.49
N HIS A 45 3.71 14.32 4.17
CA HIS A 45 4.23 14.79 2.89
C HIS A 45 3.55 14.14 1.67
N TRP A 46 3.07 12.91 1.83
CA TRP A 46 2.45 12.14 0.75
C TRP A 46 0.95 12.37 0.60
N GLY A 47 0.36 13.22 1.46
CA GLY A 47 -1.09 13.42 1.52
C GLY A 47 -1.83 12.36 2.32
N THR A 48 -1.12 11.54 3.12
CA THR A 48 -1.76 10.52 3.95
C THR A 48 -2.18 11.11 5.29
N GLN A 49 -3.39 10.80 5.76
CA GLN A 49 -3.85 11.18 7.09
C GLN A 49 -3.20 10.29 8.16
N VAL A 50 -2.38 10.89 9.01
CA VAL A 50 -1.63 10.22 10.07
C VAL A 50 -2.18 10.64 11.43
N MET A 51 -2.55 9.66 12.26
CA MET A 51 -2.84 9.88 13.67
C MET A 51 -1.59 9.51 14.48
N ALA A 52 -0.84 10.52 14.93
CA ALA A 52 0.17 10.34 15.97
C ALA A 52 -0.54 10.19 17.33
N MET A 53 -0.07 9.26 18.15
CA MET A 53 -0.66 8.96 19.45
C MET A 53 0.40 8.59 20.49
N GLU A 54 0.06 8.87 21.74
CA GLU A 54 0.84 8.47 22.91
C GLU A 54 -0.03 7.73 23.94
N SER A 55 0.59 6.74 24.57
CA SER A 55 0.03 5.98 25.69
C SER A 55 1.05 5.96 26.82
N GLN A 56 0.88 6.83 27.81
CA GLN A 56 1.81 6.98 28.95
C GLN A 56 1.30 6.35 30.24
N THR A 57 0.02 5.95 30.28
CA THR A 57 -0.52 5.18 31.41
C THR A 57 0.03 3.76 31.35
N PRO A 58 0.55 3.17 32.44
CA PRO A 58 0.94 1.76 32.47
C PRO A 58 -0.19 0.84 31.98
N HIS A 59 0.11 -0.06 31.04
CA HIS A 59 -0.86 -0.97 30.44
C HIS A 59 -0.21 -2.24 29.92
N ASP A 60 -0.99 -3.32 29.86
CA ASP A 60 -0.60 -4.62 29.30
C ASP A 60 -1.26 -4.90 27.94
N PHE A 61 -2.02 -3.93 27.39
CA PHE A 61 -2.65 -4.04 26.08
C PHE A 61 -2.75 -2.71 25.34
N LEU A 62 -2.72 -2.77 24.01
CA LEU A 62 -3.07 -1.70 23.09
C LEU A 62 -4.16 -2.19 22.14
N GLU A 63 -5.31 -1.52 22.16
CA GLU A 63 -6.47 -1.75 21.30
C GLU A 63 -6.65 -0.54 20.37
N ILE A 64 -6.76 -0.80 19.07
CA ILE A 64 -6.99 0.20 18.04
C ILE A 64 -8.19 -0.26 17.22
N GLU A 65 -9.24 0.56 17.18
CA GLU A 65 -10.44 0.33 16.41
C GLU A 65 -10.60 1.48 15.41
N ALA A 66 -10.45 1.19 14.11
CA ALA A 66 -10.66 2.14 13.04
C ALA A 66 -11.93 1.76 12.27
N THR A 67 -12.83 2.73 12.07
CA THR A 67 -14.07 2.55 11.31
C THR A 67 -14.22 3.69 10.33
N SER A 68 -14.47 3.35 9.06
CA SER A 68 -14.69 4.33 8.00
C SER A 68 -15.86 3.95 7.12
N THR A 69 -16.64 4.96 6.75
CA THR A 69 -17.67 4.88 5.71
C THR A 69 -17.10 5.51 4.46
N VAL A 70 -16.88 4.72 3.41
CA VAL A 70 -16.27 5.14 2.16
C VAL A 70 -17.24 4.93 1.01
N GLU A 71 -17.42 5.95 0.19
CA GLU A 71 -18.10 5.87 -1.10
C GLU A 71 -17.05 5.68 -2.21
N ARG A 72 -17.22 4.64 -3.02
CA ARG A 72 -16.37 4.36 -4.18
C ARG A 72 -17.21 4.54 -5.45
N SER A 73 -16.60 5.10 -6.48
CA SER A 73 -17.23 5.28 -7.78
C SER A 73 -16.24 5.01 -8.90
N THR A 74 -16.75 4.48 -10.01
CA THR A 74 -15.95 4.31 -11.21
C THR A 74 -15.62 5.66 -11.80
N LEU A 75 -14.35 5.94 -12.01
CA LEU A 75 -13.94 7.12 -12.76
C LEU A 75 -14.30 6.94 -14.25
N PRO A 76 -14.74 8.01 -14.93
CA PRO A 76 -14.95 7.96 -16.38
C PRO A 76 -13.63 7.68 -17.12
N VAL A 77 -13.76 7.13 -18.33
CA VAL A 77 -12.71 6.65 -19.27
C VAL A 77 -11.30 7.15 -18.95
N GLU A 78 -10.38 6.19 -18.75
CA GLU A 78 -8.96 6.47 -18.58
C GLU A 78 -8.44 7.43 -19.67
N ALA A 79 -7.72 8.47 -19.27
CA ALA A 79 -7.02 9.32 -20.22
C ALA A 79 -6.10 8.45 -21.11
N GLU A 80 -5.98 8.83 -22.39
CA GLU A 80 -5.07 8.15 -23.32
C GLU A 80 -3.66 8.12 -22.71
N ALA A 81 -3.04 6.93 -22.70
CA ALA A 81 -1.69 6.74 -22.16
C ALA A 81 -0.71 7.61 -22.95
N SER A 82 0.13 8.37 -22.24
CA SER A 82 1.22 9.09 -22.91
C SER A 82 2.26 8.09 -23.41
N GLY A 83 2.90 8.44 -24.52
CA GLY A 83 4.03 7.66 -25.04
C GLY A 83 5.30 7.79 -24.19
N TRP A 84 6.29 6.96 -24.48
CA TRP A 84 7.60 6.94 -23.81
C TRP A 84 8.29 8.30 -23.75
N ASP A 85 8.25 9.08 -24.83
CA ASP A 85 8.89 10.40 -24.89
C ASP A 85 8.38 11.35 -23.81
N ALA A 86 7.09 11.29 -23.46
CA ALA A 86 6.50 12.13 -22.42
C ALA A 86 6.89 11.65 -21.02
N VAL A 87 6.88 10.33 -20.80
CA VAL A 87 7.24 9.70 -19.51
C VAL A 87 8.72 9.89 -19.19
N LEU A 88 9.60 9.75 -20.20
CA LEU A 88 11.05 9.89 -20.06
C LEU A 88 11.54 11.33 -20.21
N SER A 89 10.65 12.31 -20.40
CA SER A 89 11.04 13.71 -20.53
C SER A 89 11.68 14.24 -19.24
N GLU A 90 12.62 15.18 -19.36
CA GLU A 90 13.26 15.83 -18.21
C GLU A 90 12.24 16.47 -17.26
N THR A 91 11.18 17.07 -17.79
CA THR A 91 10.10 17.67 -17.00
C THR A 91 9.38 16.62 -16.13
N THR A 92 9.07 15.45 -16.68
CA THR A 92 8.48 14.35 -15.91
C THR A 92 9.48 13.81 -14.90
N GLY A 93 10.74 13.66 -15.31
CA GLY A 93 11.84 13.22 -14.45
C GLY A 93 12.05 14.10 -13.22
N ASP A 94 12.05 15.41 -13.38
CA ASP A 94 12.19 16.37 -12.29
C ASP A 94 10.99 16.33 -11.34
N ARG A 95 9.77 16.42 -11.90
CA ARG A 95 8.51 16.45 -11.14
C ARG A 95 8.24 15.15 -10.37
N LEU A 96 8.64 14.01 -10.91
CA LEU A 96 8.37 12.68 -10.34
C LEU A 96 9.65 11.98 -9.87
N SER A 97 10.71 12.73 -9.61
CA SER A 97 12.03 12.22 -9.22
C SER A 97 11.97 11.26 -8.03
N GLU A 98 11.14 11.55 -7.03
CA GLU A 98 10.95 10.70 -5.85
C GLU A 98 10.29 9.34 -6.18
N TYR A 99 9.46 9.29 -7.23
CA TYR A 99 8.80 8.07 -7.70
C TYR A 99 9.59 7.31 -8.76
N LEU A 100 10.72 7.88 -9.21
CA LEU A 100 11.73 7.24 -10.04
C LEU A 100 12.88 6.66 -9.21
N ALA A 101 13.16 7.25 -8.04
CA ALA A 101 14.22 6.80 -7.17
C ALA A 101 13.93 5.42 -6.55
N GLN A 102 14.96 4.58 -6.46
CA GLN A 102 14.89 3.34 -5.71
C GLN A 102 15.06 3.63 -4.21
N THR A 103 14.35 2.89 -3.37
CA THR A 103 14.55 2.85 -1.92
C THR A 103 15.22 1.54 -1.53
N ASP A 104 15.71 1.42 -0.30
CA ASP A 104 16.31 0.17 0.21
C ASP A 104 15.38 -1.06 0.03
N ARG A 105 14.06 -0.84 0.04
CA ARG A 105 13.06 -1.89 -0.17
C ARG A 105 12.83 -2.22 -1.64
N THR A 106 12.98 -1.26 -2.55
CA THR A 106 12.62 -1.45 -3.95
C THR A 106 13.80 -1.71 -4.87
N VAL A 107 15.05 -1.57 -4.43
CA VAL A 107 16.24 -1.86 -5.27
C VAL A 107 16.09 -3.26 -5.89
N PRO A 108 15.89 -3.34 -7.23
CA PRO A 108 15.70 -4.61 -7.89
C PRO A 108 17.06 -5.29 -8.10
N PRO A 109 17.16 -6.60 -7.93
CA PRO A 109 18.33 -7.35 -8.34
C PRO A 109 18.50 -7.33 -9.88
N PRO A 110 19.73 -7.55 -10.42
CA PRO A 110 20.02 -7.35 -11.85
C PRO A 110 19.13 -8.13 -12.83
N HIS A 111 18.67 -9.32 -12.46
CA HIS A 111 17.78 -10.10 -13.32
C HIS A 111 16.35 -9.52 -13.38
N VAL A 112 15.90 -8.77 -12.36
CA VAL A 112 14.59 -8.09 -12.37
C VAL A 112 14.69 -6.86 -13.26
N VAL A 113 15.83 -6.17 -13.23
CA VAL A 113 16.15 -5.10 -14.18
C VAL A 113 16.13 -5.63 -15.61
N ALA A 114 16.87 -6.69 -15.90
CA ALA A 114 16.92 -7.29 -17.23
C ALA A 114 15.53 -7.75 -17.71
N LEU A 115 14.73 -8.32 -16.82
CA LEU A 115 13.34 -8.70 -17.11
C LEU A 115 12.48 -7.48 -17.45
N ALA A 116 12.64 -6.37 -16.75
CA ALA A 116 11.90 -5.15 -17.07
C ALA A 116 12.33 -4.55 -18.41
N GLU A 117 13.63 -4.58 -18.71
CA GLU A 117 14.20 -4.11 -19.97
C GLU A 117 13.67 -4.87 -21.20
N GLU A 118 13.26 -6.14 -21.05
CA GLU A 118 12.59 -6.92 -22.11
C GLU A 118 11.30 -6.27 -22.62
N PHE A 119 10.67 -5.40 -21.81
CA PHE A 119 9.41 -4.72 -22.14
C PHE A 119 9.56 -3.22 -22.39
N ALA A 120 10.79 -2.69 -22.34
CA ALA A 120 11.05 -1.25 -22.52
C ALA A 120 10.77 -0.74 -23.94
N ASP A 121 10.61 -1.64 -24.92
CA ASP A 121 10.25 -1.33 -26.30
C ASP A 121 8.75 -1.52 -26.61
N ALA A 122 7.94 -1.86 -25.61
CA ALA A 122 6.50 -2.00 -25.77
C ALA A 122 5.87 -0.69 -26.31
N PRO A 123 4.71 -0.76 -27.01
CA PRO A 123 4.13 0.41 -27.67
C PRO A 123 3.86 1.61 -26.74
N THR A 124 3.58 1.36 -25.47
CA THR A 124 3.38 2.39 -24.44
C THR A 124 3.98 1.96 -23.09
N PRO A 125 4.33 2.93 -22.22
CA PRO A 125 4.72 2.65 -20.83
C PRO A 125 3.67 1.83 -20.06
N ARG A 126 2.37 2.10 -20.29
CA ARG A 126 1.28 1.32 -19.69
C ARG A 126 1.33 -0.15 -20.09
N LYS A 127 1.57 -0.44 -21.38
CA LYS A 127 1.68 -1.83 -21.85
C LYS A 127 2.92 -2.51 -21.26
N ALA A 128 4.07 -1.83 -21.25
CA ALA A 128 5.27 -2.34 -20.60
C ALA A 128 5.03 -2.67 -19.12
N ALA A 129 4.35 -1.79 -18.39
CA ALA A 129 4.07 -2.00 -16.98
C ALA A 129 3.13 -3.19 -16.73
N LEU A 130 2.10 -3.38 -17.57
CA LEU A 130 1.24 -4.55 -17.51
C LEU A 130 2.03 -5.85 -17.74
N ASP A 131 2.91 -5.88 -18.75
CA ASP A 131 3.73 -7.05 -19.05
C ASP A 131 4.74 -7.37 -17.93
N VAL A 132 5.35 -6.33 -17.34
CA VAL A 132 6.22 -6.47 -16.15
C VAL A 132 5.44 -7.04 -14.97
N VAL A 133 4.25 -6.52 -14.70
CA VAL A 133 3.38 -7.01 -13.61
C VAL A 133 3.00 -8.47 -13.81
N GLU A 134 2.55 -8.85 -15.01
CA GLU A 134 2.23 -10.24 -15.35
C GLU A 134 3.44 -11.16 -15.14
N ARG A 135 4.62 -10.71 -15.57
CA ARG A 135 5.85 -11.50 -15.46
C ARG A 135 6.31 -11.67 -14.01
N ILE A 136 6.20 -10.63 -13.18
CA ILE A 136 6.53 -10.68 -11.75
C ILE A 136 5.55 -11.58 -11.02
N HIS A 137 4.24 -11.42 -11.24
CA HIS A 137 3.23 -12.28 -10.65
C HIS A 137 3.48 -13.74 -10.97
N ALA A 138 3.76 -14.07 -12.23
CA ALA A 138 4.05 -15.45 -12.64
C ALA A 138 5.34 -16.02 -12.02
N ALA A 139 6.24 -15.15 -11.56
CA ALA A 139 7.53 -15.53 -11.00
C ALA A 139 7.54 -15.61 -9.47
N LEU A 140 6.49 -15.14 -8.79
CA LEU A 140 6.36 -15.12 -7.34
C LEU A 140 5.17 -15.97 -6.90
N THR A 141 5.28 -16.59 -5.72
CA THR A 141 4.18 -17.33 -5.09
C THR A 141 3.69 -16.56 -3.87
N TYR A 142 2.38 -16.33 -3.77
CA TYR A 142 1.79 -15.71 -2.58
C TYR A 142 1.84 -16.68 -1.39
N GLU A 143 2.52 -16.28 -0.31
CA GLU A 143 2.62 -17.09 0.91
C GLU A 143 2.74 -16.17 2.14
N ARG A 144 1.89 -16.41 3.15
CA ARG A 144 1.88 -15.62 4.40
C ARG A 144 2.87 -16.19 5.41
N GLY A 145 3.51 -15.31 6.19
CA GLY A 145 4.33 -15.69 7.34
C GLY A 145 5.76 -16.13 7.01
N ILE A 146 6.19 -15.98 5.76
CA ILE A 146 7.54 -16.35 5.30
C ILE A 146 8.50 -15.16 5.20
N THR A 147 8.00 -13.97 4.89
CA THR A 147 8.79 -12.75 4.76
C THR A 147 8.64 -11.93 6.03
N GLY A 148 9.78 -11.55 6.62
CA GLY A 148 9.78 -10.55 7.69
C GLY A 148 9.37 -9.19 7.13
N TRP A 149 8.86 -8.30 7.98
CA TRP A 149 8.43 -6.95 7.57
C TRP A 149 9.55 -6.09 6.95
N GLN A 150 10.82 -6.50 7.06
CA GLN A 150 12.01 -5.85 6.50
C GLN A 150 12.47 -6.44 5.16
N ALA A 151 11.76 -7.42 4.59
CA ALA A 151 12.17 -8.04 3.33
C ALA A 151 12.30 -7.00 2.21
N THR A 152 13.38 -7.08 1.44
CA THR A 152 13.64 -6.24 0.27
C THR A 152 13.16 -6.92 -1.01
N ALA A 153 13.00 -6.16 -2.09
CA ALA A 153 12.70 -6.71 -3.42
C ALA A 153 13.71 -7.78 -3.85
N ALA A 154 14.98 -7.63 -3.48
CA ALA A 154 16.02 -8.62 -3.77
C ALA A 154 15.80 -9.93 -2.99
N ASP A 155 15.53 -9.86 -1.69
CA ASP A 155 15.27 -11.04 -0.84
C ASP A 155 14.06 -11.83 -1.33
N VAL A 156 12.96 -11.11 -1.63
CA VAL A 156 11.70 -11.69 -2.11
C VAL A 156 11.92 -12.40 -3.43
N TRP A 157 12.67 -11.78 -4.33
CA TRP A 157 12.89 -12.37 -5.64
C TRP A 157 13.80 -13.60 -5.57
N GLU A 158 14.82 -13.61 -4.71
CA GLU A 158 15.62 -14.81 -4.47
C GLU A 158 14.77 -15.95 -3.87
N GLY A 159 13.92 -15.63 -2.89
CA GLY A 159 13.02 -16.59 -2.24
C GLY A 159 11.82 -17.03 -3.08
N ARG A 160 11.45 -16.26 -4.11
CA ARG A 160 10.31 -16.47 -5.03
C ARG A 160 8.94 -16.53 -4.35
N ARG A 161 8.84 -16.01 -3.13
CA ARG A 161 7.65 -16.10 -2.31
C ARG A 161 7.50 -14.82 -1.48
N GLY A 162 6.27 -14.37 -1.29
CA GLY A 162 5.99 -13.18 -0.48
C GLY A 162 4.50 -12.87 -0.37
N VAL A 163 4.20 -11.73 0.24
CA VAL A 163 2.84 -11.18 0.36
C VAL A 163 2.63 -9.99 -0.57
N CYS A 164 1.44 -9.38 -0.54
CA CYS A 164 1.09 -8.26 -1.42
C CYS A 164 2.09 -7.08 -1.37
N GLN A 165 2.62 -6.76 -0.18
CA GLN A 165 3.70 -5.79 -0.01
C GLN A 165 4.94 -6.13 -0.85
N ASP A 166 5.36 -7.39 -0.81
CA ASP A 166 6.57 -7.89 -1.47
C ASP A 166 6.42 -7.83 -3.00
N PHE A 167 5.24 -8.23 -3.51
CA PHE A 167 4.91 -8.13 -4.93
C PHE A 167 4.93 -6.67 -5.40
N ALA A 168 4.39 -5.75 -4.59
CA ALA A 168 4.44 -4.32 -4.88
C ALA A 168 5.89 -3.79 -4.89
N HIS A 169 6.74 -4.14 -3.93
CA HIS A 169 8.14 -3.67 -3.90
C HIS A 169 8.97 -4.16 -5.09
N VAL A 170 8.86 -5.43 -5.47
CA VAL A 170 9.53 -5.97 -6.67
C VAL A 170 9.05 -5.25 -7.93
N THR A 171 7.74 -5.03 -8.03
CA THR A 171 7.12 -4.32 -9.17
C THR A 171 7.59 -2.87 -9.26
N LEU A 172 7.61 -2.14 -8.15
CA LEU A 172 8.14 -0.76 -8.11
C LEU A 172 9.59 -0.72 -8.56
N GLY A 173 10.41 -1.66 -8.06
CA GLY A 173 11.81 -1.79 -8.48
C GLY A 173 11.95 -1.94 -9.98
N ALA A 174 11.22 -2.89 -10.56
CA ALA A 174 11.22 -3.19 -11.99
C ALA A 174 10.78 -2.00 -12.86
N LEU A 175 9.63 -1.38 -12.53
CA LEU A 175 9.10 -0.25 -13.29
C LEU A 175 10.04 0.96 -13.28
N ARG A 176 10.56 1.30 -12.10
CA ARG A 176 11.50 2.41 -11.93
C ARG A 176 12.82 2.17 -12.67
N ALA A 177 13.26 0.92 -12.79
CA ALA A 177 14.48 0.57 -13.52
C ALA A 177 14.42 0.88 -15.02
N ILE A 178 13.21 0.86 -15.61
CA ILE A 178 12.97 1.25 -17.01
C ILE A 178 12.43 2.68 -17.17
N GLY A 179 12.55 3.49 -16.11
CA GLY A 179 12.21 4.91 -16.15
C GLY A 179 10.71 5.22 -16.06
N ILE A 180 9.87 4.26 -15.66
CA ILE A 180 8.45 4.50 -15.38
C ILE A 180 8.32 4.96 -13.91
N PRO A 181 7.89 6.20 -13.63
CA PRO A 181 7.62 6.63 -12.27
C PRO A 181 6.49 5.79 -11.69
N ALA A 182 6.69 5.26 -10.49
CA ALA A 182 5.71 4.40 -9.84
C ALA A 182 5.70 4.64 -8.33
N ARG A 183 4.54 4.46 -7.69
CA ARG A 183 4.36 4.66 -6.24
C ARG A 183 3.63 3.50 -5.59
N TYR A 184 3.96 3.26 -4.34
CA TYR A 184 3.33 2.26 -3.49
C TYR A 184 1.97 2.79 -3.01
N VAL A 185 0.97 1.91 -2.97
CA VAL A 185 -0.34 2.21 -2.40
C VAL A 185 -0.63 1.23 -1.26
N SER A 186 -1.01 1.79 -0.12
CA SER A 186 -1.44 1.07 1.08
C SER A 186 -2.94 1.28 1.27
N GLY A 187 -3.67 0.20 1.52
CA GLY A 187 -5.12 0.28 1.63
C GLY A 187 -5.77 -1.01 2.10
N TYR A 188 -7.05 -1.13 1.79
CA TYR A 188 -7.85 -2.33 2.04
C TYR A 188 -8.34 -2.93 0.73
N LEU A 189 -8.41 -4.25 0.70
CA LEU A 189 -9.08 -5.02 -0.34
C LEU A 189 -10.30 -5.70 0.27
N THR A 190 -11.47 -5.41 -0.29
CA THR A 190 -12.73 -6.05 0.06
C THR A 190 -13.05 -7.14 -0.96
N VAL A 191 -14.14 -7.85 -0.73
CA VAL A 191 -14.77 -8.64 -1.81
C VAL A 191 -15.53 -7.70 -2.76
N ASP A 192 -15.88 -8.18 -3.94
CA ASP A 192 -16.70 -7.43 -4.88
C ASP A 192 -18.07 -7.10 -4.24
N GLU A 193 -18.51 -5.84 -4.33
CA GLU A 193 -19.79 -5.40 -3.77
C GLU A 193 -20.99 -6.16 -4.37
N ALA A 194 -20.87 -6.66 -5.60
CA ALA A 194 -21.89 -7.47 -6.25
C ALA A 194 -22.08 -8.83 -5.56
N GLU A 195 -21.09 -9.29 -4.79
CA GLU A 195 -21.10 -10.55 -4.05
C GLU A 195 -21.60 -10.39 -2.60
N VAL A 196 -21.84 -9.17 -2.13
CA VAL A 196 -22.23 -8.88 -0.74
C VAL A 196 -23.62 -8.26 -0.67
N GLU A 197 -24.48 -8.84 0.18
CA GLU A 197 -25.80 -8.26 0.42
C GLU A 197 -25.71 -6.96 1.22
N ARG A 198 -26.65 -6.04 0.99
CA ARG A 198 -26.71 -4.80 1.76
C ARG A 198 -26.92 -5.10 3.26
N GLY A 199 -26.03 -4.57 4.10
CA GLY A 199 -26.00 -4.79 5.54
C GLY A 199 -25.23 -6.03 5.98
N GLU A 200 -24.78 -6.88 5.04
CA GLU A 200 -23.92 -8.01 5.34
C GLU A 200 -22.50 -7.52 5.65
N SER A 201 -21.87 -8.18 6.64
CA SER A 201 -20.48 -7.93 7.01
C SER A 201 -19.64 -9.16 6.70
N VAL A 202 -18.57 -8.97 5.95
CA VAL A 202 -17.67 -10.02 5.48
C VAL A 202 -16.21 -9.68 5.81
N PRO A 203 -15.32 -10.67 5.91
CA PRO A 203 -13.89 -10.41 6.11
C PRO A 203 -13.31 -9.59 4.96
N ALA A 204 -12.47 -8.62 5.31
CA ALA A 204 -11.62 -7.87 4.38
C ALA A 204 -10.16 -7.99 4.82
N ARG A 205 -9.24 -7.40 4.06
CA ARG A 205 -7.81 -7.45 4.38
C ARG A 205 -7.12 -6.14 4.07
N SER A 206 -6.05 -5.85 4.81
CA SER A 206 -5.06 -4.88 4.33
C SER A 206 -4.46 -5.40 3.04
N HIS A 207 -4.15 -4.49 2.14
CA HIS A 207 -3.61 -4.82 0.84
C HIS A 207 -2.65 -3.73 0.36
N ALA A 208 -1.82 -4.12 -0.59
CA ALA A 208 -0.83 -3.25 -1.19
C ALA A 208 -0.76 -3.51 -2.69
N TRP A 209 -0.64 -2.43 -3.44
CA TRP A 209 -0.52 -2.44 -4.90
C TRP A 209 0.33 -1.26 -5.36
N VAL A 210 0.42 -1.04 -6.67
CA VAL A 210 1.22 0.04 -7.25
C VAL A 210 0.37 0.95 -8.11
N GLU A 211 0.81 2.20 -8.25
CA GLU A 211 0.33 3.11 -9.29
C GLU A 211 1.51 3.53 -10.15
N LEU A 212 1.38 3.42 -11.48
CA LEU A 212 2.37 3.92 -12.44
C LEU A 212 1.95 5.27 -13.01
N TRP A 213 2.91 6.06 -13.47
CA TRP A 213 2.65 7.32 -14.16
C TRP A 213 2.87 7.18 -15.67
N ASP A 214 1.83 7.49 -16.45
CA ASP A 214 1.90 7.59 -17.93
C ASP A 214 1.24 8.87 -18.46
N GLY A 215 1.17 9.93 -17.65
CA GLY A 215 0.35 11.13 -17.89
C GLY A 215 -0.80 11.27 -16.90
N GLY A 216 -1.21 10.16 -16.29
CA GLY A 216 -1.97 10.09 -15.05
C GLY A 216 -1.42 8.98 -14.15
N TRP A 217 -1.97 8.85 -12.94
CA TRP A 217 -1.69 7.71 -12.07
C TRP A 217 -2.62 6.56 -12.42
N HIS A 218 -2.06 5.41 -12.79
CA HIS A 218 -2.80 4.21 -13.16
C HIS A 218 -2.49 3.07 -12.18
N PRO A 219 -3.50 2.57 -11.46
CA PRO A 219 -3.30 1.53 -10.47
C PRO A 219 -3.20 0.14 -11.10
N LEU A 220 -2.27 -0.68 -10.62
CA LEU A 220 -2.09 -2.09 -10.99
C LEU A 220 -1.90 -2.93 -9.72
N ASP A 221 -2.59 -4.06 -9.63
CA ASP A 221 -2.41 -5.02 -8.55
C ASP A 221 -1.55 -6.22 -8.99
N PRO A 222 -0.24 -6.24 -8.67
CA PRO A 222 0.63 -7.34 -9.05
C PRO A 222 0.34 -8.64 -8.33
N THR A 223 -0.45 -8.62 -7.24
CA THR A 223 -0.78 -9.82 -6.47
C THR A 223 -1.94 -10.59 -7.09
N ASN A 224 -2.95 -9.88 -7.63
CA ASN A 224 -4.18 -10.49 -8.12
C ASN A 224 -4.35 -10.43 -9.65
N LEU A 225 -3.46 -9.72 -10.38
CA LEU A 225 -3.56 -9.47 -11.83
C LEU A 225 -4.90 -8.88 -12.29
N GLY A 226 -5.62 -8.22 -11.38
CA GLY A 226 -6.90 -7.58 -11.64
C GLY A 226 -6.75 -6.07 -11.87
N SER A 227 -7.77 -5.48 -12.48
CA SER A 227 -7.96 -4.03 -12.41
C SER A 227 -8.23 -3.63 -10.96
N VAL A 228 -7.56 -2.59 -10.48
CA VAL A 228 -7.88 -1.98 -9.18
C VAL A 228 -9.26 -1.33 -9.29
N GLY A 229 -10.25 -1.93 -8.63
CA GLY A 229 -11.67 -1.61 -8.80
C GLY A 229 -12.31 -0.89 -7.62
N LEU A 230 -13.62 -1.09 -7.46
CA LEU A 230 -14.41 -0.54 -6.34
C LEU A 230 -14.11 -1.25 -5.00
N ASP A 231 -13.59 -2.47 -5.08
CA ASP A 231 -13.14 -3.32 -3.98
C ASP A 231 -11.82 -2.86 -3.34
N HIS A 232 -11.13 -1.89 -3.94
CA HIS A 232 -9.89 -1.33 -3.43
C HIS A 232 -10.13 0.02 -2.77
N VAL A 233 -9.88 0.11 -1.46
CA VAL A 233 -9.98 1.36 -0.68
C VAL A 233 -8.58 1.88 -0.39
N VAL A 234 -8.28 3.08 -0.87
CA VAL A 234 -6.96 3.72 -0.72
C VAL A 234 -6.84 4.40 0.65
N VAL A 235 -5.75 4.13 1.37
CA VAL A 235 -5.43 4.79 2.64
C VAL A 235 -4.24 5.73 2.53
N GLY A 236 -3.20 5.36 1.80
CA GLY A 236 -2.02 6.20 1.66
C GLY A 236 -1.16 5.78 0.47
N ARG A 237 -0.30 6.70 0.05
CA ARG A 237 0.66 6.47 -1.04
C ARG A 237 2.05 6.93 -0.65
N GLY A 238 3.08 6.28 -1.17
CA GLY A 238 4.47 6.64 -0.86
C GLY A 238 5.44 6.01 -1.85
N ARG A 239 6.74 6.11 -1.60
CA ARG A 239 7.74 5.45 -2.44
C ARG A 239 7.78 3.96 -2.17
N ASP A 240 7.52 3.53 -0.94
CA ASP A 240 7.41 2.13 -0.53
C ASP A 240 6.54 1.99 0.74
N TYR A 241 6.68 0.86 1.45
CA TYR A 241 5.93 0.59 2.68
C TYR A 241 6.30 1.52 3.84
N ASP A 242 7.55 1.97 3.97
CA ASP A 242 7.99 2.73 5.14
C ASP A 242 7.38 4.13 5.17
N ASP A 243 7.05 4.68 4.01
CA ASP A 243 6.34 5.96 3.88
C ASP A 243 4.86 5.85 4.33
N VAL A 244 4.24 4.65 4.25
CA VAL A 244 2.79 4.47 4.46
C VAL A 244 2.39 3.24 5.28
N ALA A 245 3.25 2.81 6.20
CA ALA A 245 2.96 1.72 7.11
C ALA A 245 1.67 2.01 7.92
N PRO A 246 0.66 1.09 7.92
CA PRO A 246 -0.61 1.31 8.63
C PRO A 246 -0.45 1.56 10.12
N PHE A 247 0.56 0.95 10.73
CA PHE A 247 0.96 1.12 12.11
C PHE A 247 2.48 1.22 12.15
N ARG A 248 3.00 2.28 12.79
CA ARG A 248 4.42 2.45 13.07
C ARG A 248 4.58 2.96 14.48
N GLY A 249 5.49 2.40 15.26
CA GLY A 249 5.68 2.92 16.61
C GLY A 249 6.72 2.18 17.42
N MET A 250 6.85 2.64 18.65
CA MET A 250 7.77 2.11 19.64
C MET A 250 7.13 2.15 21.02
N PHE A 251 7.56 1.26 21.89
CA PHE A 251 7.12 1.22 23.27
C PHE A 251 8.26 0.84 24.21
N VAL A 252 8.09 1.16 25.49
CA VAL A 252 8.99 0.80 26.58
C VAL A 252 8.26 -0.17 27.50
N GLY A 253 8.70 -1.42 27.47
CA GLY A 253 8.08 -2.51 28.22
C GLY A 253 8.57 -3.86 27.71
N PRO A 254 7.99 -4.95 28.21
CA PRO A 254 8.30 -6.30 27.76
C PRO A 254 7.72 -6.58 26.36
N GLU A 255 8.12 -7.70 25.76
CA GLU A 255 7.74 -8.06 24.38
C GLU A 255 6.23 -8.20 24.18
N VAL A 256 5.80 -8.08 22.92
CA VAL A 256 4.43 -8.38 22.49
C VAL A 256 4.21 -9.89 22.57
N THR A 257 3.19 -10.32 23.30
CA THR A 257 2.84 -11.74 23.44
C THR A 257 1.75 -12.17 22.48
N ASP A 258 0.88 -11.25 22.10
CA ASP A 258 -0.27 -11.54 21.25
C ASP A 258 -0.63 -10.34 20.35
N LEU A 259 -0.91 -10.64 19.09
CA LEU A 259 -1.35 -9.67 18.10
C LEU A 259 -2.52 -10.24 17.33
N ASP A 260 -3.69 -9.68 17.60
CA ASP A 260 -4.91 -9.95 16.85
C ASP A 260 -5.22 -8.78 15.89
N LEU A 261 -5.64 -9.13 14.68
CA LEU A 261 -6.00 -8.19 13.62
C LEU A 261 -7.23 -8.72 12.90
N GLU A 262 -8.32 -7.97 13.00
CA GLU A 262 -9.56 -8.21 12.27
C GLU A 262 -9.88 -7.00 11.40
N ILE A 263 -10.24 -7.24 10.15
CA ILE A 263 -10.72 -6.22 9.22
C ILE A 263 -12.00 -6.77 8.60
N THR A 264 -13.07 -6.00 8.69
CA THR A 264 -14.37 -6.35 8.12
C THR A 264 -14.84 -5.25 7.17
N TYR A 265 -15.60 -5.67 6.16
CA TYR A 265 -16.27 -4.81 5.22
C TYR A 265 -17.77 -5.02 5.34
N THR A 266 -18.52 -3.93 5.43
CA THR A 266 -19.99 -3.95 5.46
C THR A 266 -20.51 -3.14 4.28
N ARG A 267 -21.36 -3.75 3.45
CA ARG A 267 -22.03 -3.02 2.36
C ARG A 267 -23.15 -2.14 2.93
N ILE A 268 -22.99 -0.82 2.88
CA ILE A 268 -24.00 0.13 3.40
C ILE A 268 -25.00 0.54 2.31
N GLY A 269 -24.52 0.73 1.08
CA GLY A 269 -25.21 1.29 -0.09
C GLY A 269 -25.69 0.24 -1.07
#